data_AF-A0A095WUV1-F1
#
_entry.id   AF-A0A095WUV1-F1
#
_cell.length_a   1.000
_cell.length_b   1.000
_cell.length_c   1.000
_cell.angle_alpha   90.00
_cell.angle_beta   90.00
_cell.angle_gamma   90.00
#
_symmetry.space_group_name_H-M   'P 1'
#
loop_
_entity.id
_entity.type
_entity.pdbx_description
1 polymer ?
#
loop_
_entity_poly.entity_id
_entity_poly.type
_entity_poly.pdbx_seq_one_letter_code
_entity_poly.pdbx_strand_id
1 'polypeptide(L)'
;MAQNRSIARILGIVQQRAEQISLPRVSNRLGLAALGVASLGVGAALTRLRPTDRGGRSERFQALIEDTLEQSAQPWVCTSCQVQVNEGFGKPTMVSFSINMEAKQPIDDDRVEFARKLLEAAVRSVWKNPEIAPIGIQGRMSVNGEDTVNMQDLGYSALQVRPEELFERLGAPAIDRGWTPA
;
A
#
# COMPACT_ATOMS: atom_id res chain seq x y z
N MET A 1 8.98 -72.69 -17.33
CA MET A 1 8.98 -71.61 -16.33
C MET A 1 10.04 -70.59 -16.71
N ALA A 2 9.65 -69.31 -16.74
CA ALA A 2 10.46 -68.07 -16.75
C ALA A 2 11.58 -67.95 -17.83
N GLN A 3 11.36 -67.26 -18.96
CA GLN A 3 11.28 -65.79 -19.13
C GLN A 3 12.61 -65.06 -18.89
N ASN A 4 13.39 -64.87 -19.96
CA ASN A 4 13.94 -63.57 -20.38
C ASN A 4 14.98 -63.77 -21.49
N ARG A 5 14.57 -63.54 -22.74
CA ARG A 5 15.44 -63.41 -23.91
C ARG A 5 14.97 -62.20 -24.72
N SER A 6 15.47 -61.03 -24.38
CA SER A 6 15.46 -59.84 -25.23
C SER A 6 16.72 -59.04 -24.94
N ILE A 7 17.83 -59.72 -25.23
CA ILE A 7 19.17 -59.17 -25.45
C ILE A 7 19.15 -58.33 -26.74
N ALA A 8 19.84 -57.19 -26.68
CA ALA A 8 20.56 -56.56 -27.78
C ALA A 8 19.79 -56.20 -29.06
N ARG A 9 18.90 -55.20 -28.99
CA ARG A 9 18.48 -54.49 -30.21
C ARG A 9 18.47 -52.97 -30.17
N ILE A 10 19.01 -52.35 -29.13
CA ILE A 10 19.26 -50.89 -29.12
C ILE A 10 20.71 -50.65 -28.68
N LEU A 11 21.60 -51.27 -29.44
CA LEU A 11 22.99 -50.87 -29.56
C LEU A 11 22.98 -49.78 -30.64
N GLY A 12 23.44 -48.59 -30.28
CA GLY A 12 23.81 -47.56 -31.25
C GLY A 12 23.21 -46.20 -30.97
N ILE A 13 24.10 -45.25 -30.65
CA ILE A 13 23.92 -43.82 -30.85
C ILE A 13 22.99 -43.21 -29.78
N VAL A 14 23.47 -42.57 -28.71
CA VAL A 14 24.16 -41.28 -28.72
C VAL A 14 25.03 -41.18 -27.47
N GLN A 15 26.33 -41.08 -27.71
CA GLN A 15 27.30 -40.51 -26.80
C GLN A 15 27.12 -38.99 -26.89
N GLN A 16 26.69 -38.29 -25.83
CA GLN A 16 26.91 -36.84 -25.74
C GLN A 16 26.87 -36.32 -24.29
N ARG A 17 28.09 -36.01 -23.83
CA ARG A 17 28.53 -34.89 -22.98
C ARG A 17 27.91 -34.70 -21.59
N ALA A 18 28.84 -34.75 -20.63
CA ALA A 18 28.75 -34.19 -19.30
C ALA A 18 28.43 -32.70 -19.32
N GLU A 19 27.60 -32.27 -18.37
CA GLU A 19 27.85 -31.05 -17.61
C GLU A 19 27.34 -31.26 -16.19
N GLN A 20 28.30 -31.51 -15.31
CA GLN A 20 28.12 -31.68 -13.88
C GLN A 20 27.88 -30.28 -13.30
N ILE A 21 26.64 -29.98 -12.91
CA ILE A 21 26.28 -28.71 -12.27
C ILE A 21 26.98 -28.66 -10.91
N SER A 22 28.13 -28.01 -10.87
CA SER A 22 28.86 -27.71 -9.64
C SER A 22 28.14 -26.58 -8.91
N LEU A 23 27.48 -26.90 -7.80
CA LEU A 23 26.91 -25.90 -6.90
C LEU A 23 28.06 -25.16 -6.21
N PRO A 24 28.16 -23.81 -6.31
CA PRO A 24 29.24 -23.06 -5.69
C PRO A 24 29.11 -23.14 -4.16
N ARG A 25 29.97 -23.93 -3.54
CA ARG A 25 30.07 -24.07 -2.09
C ARG A 25 30.90 -22.91 -1.54
N VAL A 26 30.24 -21.88 -1.03
CA VAL A 26 30.92 -20.75 -0.37
C VAL A 26 31.36 -21.19 1.02
N SER A 27 32.58 -21.73 1.11
CA SER A 27 33.26 -22.03 2.37
C SER A 27 34.39 -21.03 2.57
N ASN A 28 34.06 -19.82 3.04
CA ASN A 28 35.04 -18.97 3.70
C ASN A 28 34.38 -18.00 4.70
N ARG A 29 34.73 -18.12 5.99
CA ARG A 29 34.18 -17.29 7.09
C ARG A 29 34.68 -15.83 7.06
N LEU A 30 35.63 -15.49 6.20
CA LEU A 30 36.09 -14.12 5.96
C LEU A 30 35.23 -13.33 4.95
N GLY A 31 34.36 -13.99 4.17
CA GLY A 31 33.45 -13.33 3.22
C GLY A 31 32.24 -12.65 3.85
N LEU A 32 31.89 -13.00 5.10
CA LEU A 32 30.75 -12.44 5.83
C LEU A 32 31.05 -11.11 6.56
N ALA A 33 32.33 -10.71 6.65
CA ALA A 33 32.72 -9.48 7.35
C ALA A 33 32.65 -8.22 6.45
N ALA A 34 32.54 -8.37 5.13
CA ALA A 34 32.47 -7.25 4.18
C ALA A 34 31.05 -6.67 3.99
N LEU A 35 30.03 -7.28 4.62
CA LEU A 35 28.62 -6.85 4.54
C LEU A 35 28.25 -5.73 5.53
N GLY A 36 29.20 -5.24 6.34
CA GLY A 36 28.90 -4.43 7.53
C GLY A 36 28.88 -2.90 7.38
N VAL A 37 29.25 -2.30 6.24
CA VAL A 37 29.48 -0.83 6.18
C VAL A 37 28.95 -0.16 4.90
N ALA A 38 27.69 -0.39 4.54
CA ALA A 38 27.06 0.36 3.45
C ALA A 38 25.55 0.65 3.64
N SER A 39 25.07 0.85 4.88
CA SER A 39 23.66 1.14 5.15
C SER A 39 23.31 2.64 5.27
N LEU A 40 24.24 3.54 4.96
CA LEU A 40 23.97 4.98 4.96
C LEU A 40 24.15 5.54 3.55
N GLY A 41 23.06 5.61 2.77
CA GLY A 41 23.08 6.42 1.55
C GLY A 41 22.15 6.08 0.38
N VAL A 42 21.24 5.09 0.44
CA VAL A 42 20.40 4.71 -0.73
C VAL A 42 18.91 5.03 -0.54
N GLY A 43 18.57 5.96 0.35
CA GLY A 43 17.16 6.34 0.59
C GLY A 43 16.62 7.43 -0.34
N ALA A 44 17.47 8.34 -0.81
CA ALA A 44 17.01 9.57 -1.48
C ALA A 44 16.79 9.43 -3.00
N ALA A 45 17.29 8.37 -3.63
CA ALA A 45 17.28 8.21 -5.09
C ALA A 45 16.21 7.24 -5.64
N LEU A 46 15.52 6.47 -4.78
CA LEU A 46 14.55 5.46 -5.24
C LEU A 46 13.10 5.96 -5.31
N THR A 47 12.80 7.20 -4.92
CA THR A 47 11.44 7.76 -5.06
C THR A 47 11.13 8.33 -6.45
N ARG A 48 12.12 8.41 -7.36
CA ARG A 48 11.96 9.09 -8.66
C ARG A 48 12.09 8.21 -9.91
N LEU A 49 11.77 6.92 -9.78
CA LEU A 49 11.53 6.07 -10.94
C LEU A 49 10.20 5.33 -10.79
N ARG A 50 9.10 6.09 -10.66
CA ARG A 50 7.77 5.57 -11.01
C ARG A 50 7.57 5.84 -12.51
N PRO A 51 7.30 4.80 -13.32
CA PRO A 51 6.96 4.98 -14.73
C PRO A 51 5.79 5.96 -14.86
N THR A 52 5.87 6.84 -15.84
CA THR A 52 4.74 7.62 -16.36
C THR A 52 3.78 6.66 -17.07
N ASP A 53 3.10 5.81 -16.31
CA ASP A 53 1.84 5.24 -16.74
C ASP A 53 0.76 6.30 -16.48
N ARG A 54 -0.30 6.34 -17.28
CA ARG A 54 -1.42 7.25 -16.95
C ARG A 54 -1.99 6.77 -15.62
N GLY A 55 -1.69 7.49 -14.55
CA GLY A 55 -1.91 7.00 -13.19
C GLY A 55 -3.29 6.41 -12.98
N GLY A 56 -3.32 5.19 -12.46
CA GLY A 56 -4.55 4.47 -12.15
C GLY A 56 -5.42 5.21 -11.13
N ARG A 57 -6.63 4.71 -10.87
CA ARG A 57 -7.55 5.33 -9.92
C ARG A 57 -6.93 5.52 -8.52
N SER A 58 -6.16 4.54 -8.05
CA SER A 58 -5.40 4.65 -6.80
C SER A 58 -4.46 5.85 -6.75
N GLU A 59 -3.75 6.16 -7.84
CA GLU A 59 -2.82 7.30 -7.89
C GLU A 59 -3.55 8.64 -7.84
N ARG A 60 -4.74 8.73 -8.45
CA ARG A 60 -5.55 9.96 -8.40
C ARG A 60 -6.17 10.19 -7.03
N PHE A 61 -6.62 9.14 -6.35
CA PHE A 61 -7.04 9.24 -4.95
C PHE A 61 -5.86 9.56 -4.03
N GLN A 62 -4.67 9.02 -4.30
CA GLN A 62 -3.45 9.40 -3.58
C GLN A 62 -3.18 10.90 -3.73
N ALA A 63 -3.18 11.43 -4.95
CA ALA A 63 -2.99 12.86 -5.22
C ALA A 63 -4.06 13.74 -4.53
N LEU A 64 -5.31 13.29 -4.51
CA LEU A 64 -6.41 13.99 -3.82
C LEU A 64 -6.19 14.09 -2.31
N ILE A 65 -5.73 13.00 -1.69
CA ILE A 65 -5.40 12.99 -0.26
C ILE A 65 -4.18 13.86 0.00
N GLU A 66 -3.12 13.74 -0.80
CA GLU A 66 -1.90 14.53 -0.66
C GLU A 66 -2.18 16.05 -0.76
N ASP A 67 -2.98 16.50 -1.73
CA ASP A 67 -3.40 17.90 -1.86
C ASP A 67 -4.17 18.39 -0.62
N THR A 68 -5.08 17.55 -0.09
CA THR A 68 -5.83 17.85 1.14
C THR A 68 -4.90 18.00 2.35
N LEU A 69 -3.90 17.12 2.45
CA LEU A 69 -2.91 17.16 3.52
C LEU A 69 -2.01 18.39 3.37
N GLU A 70 -1.50 18.71 2.18
CA GLU A 70 -0.65 19.89 1.96
C GLU A 70 -1.34 21.20 2.40
N GLN A 71 -2.65 21.32 2.18
CA GLN A 71 -3.45 22.47 2.60
C GLN A 71 -3.67 22.53 4.13
N SER A 72 -3.59 21.38 4.82
CA SER A 72 -4.01 21.24 6.23
C SER A 72 -2.85 20.95 7.20
N ALA A 73 -1.68 20.53 6.69
CA ALA A 73 -0.71 19.78 7.48
C ALA A 73 0.37 20.61 8.17
N GLN A 74 0.42 21.94 8.13
CA GLN A 74 1.50 22.64 8.86
C GLN A 74 1.30 22.48 10.38
N PRO A 75 2.32 22.07 11.17
CA PRO A 75 3.77 21.98 10.90
C PRO A 75 4.34 20.60 10.50
N TRP A 76 3.54 19.67 10.00
CA TRP A 76 3.89 18.29 9.66
C TRP A 76 4.24 18.09 8.18
N VAL A 77 4.88 16.97 7.85
CA VAL A 77 5.18 16.53 6.48
C VAL A 77 4.58 15.16 6.24
N CYS A 78 3.83 14.99 5.15
CA CYS A 78 3.44 13.67 4.68
C CYS A 78 4.67 12.97 4.09
N THR A 79 5.14 11.91 4.76
CA THR A 79 6.29 11.13 4.30
C THR A 79 5.89 9.99 3.38
N SER A 80 4.66 9.49 3.53
CA SER A 80 4.08 8.56 2.56
C SER A 80 2.56 8.58 2.61
N CYS A 81 1.92 8.57 1.45
CA CYS A 81 0.51 8.25 1.29
C CYS A 81 0.41 7.01 0.39
N GLN A 82 -0.20 5.94 0.88
CA GLN A 82 -0.47 4.74 0.09
C GLN A 82 -1.97 4.58 -0.06
N VAL A 83 -2.45 4.41 -1.29
CA VAL A 83 -3.87 4.25 -1.58
C VAL A 83 -4.07 3.03 -2.46
N GLN A 84 -5.13 2.27 -2.18
CA GLN A 84 -5.60 1.17 -2.97
C GLN A 84 -7.11 1.30 -3.19
N VAL A 85 -7.52 1.37 -4.45
CA VAL A 85 -8.92 1.34 -4.85
C VAL A 85 -9.25 -0.06 -5.36
N ASN A 86 -10.10 -0.76 -4.62
CA ASN A 86 -10.53 -2.13 -4.91
C ASN A 86 -11.95 -2.13 -5.47
N GLU A 87 -12.08 -2.52 -6.73
CA GLU A 87 -13.34 -2.71 -7.41
C GLU A 87 -13.65 -4.20 -7.49
N GLY A 88 -14.70 -4.62 -6.80
CA GLY A 88 -15.16 -6.01 -6.77
C GLY A 88 -16.49 -6.16 -7.49
N PHE A 89 -16.69 -7.26 -8.20
CA PHE A 89 -17.98 -7.57 -8.80
C PHE A 89 -19.04 -7.75 -7.71
N GLY A 90 -20.14 -6.99 -7.78
CA GLY A 90 -21.27 -7.09 -6.85
C GLY A 90 -21.02 -6.54 -5.44
N LYS A 91 -19.90 -5.84 -5.19
CA LYS A 91 -19.62 -5.15 -3.91
C LYS A 91 -19.38 -3.66 -4.16
N PRO A 92 -19.73 -2.77 -3.21
CA PRO A 92 -19.32 -1.37 -3.28
C PRO A 92 -17.80 -1.28 -3.43
N THR A 93 -17.35 -0.35 -4.26
CA THR A 93 -15.92 -0.05 -4.41
C THR A 93 -15.34 0.35 -3.05
N MET A 94 -14.14 -0.13 -2.76
CA MET A 94 -13.45 0.14 -1.50
C MET A 94 -12.22 1.00 -1.75
N VAL A 95 -12.06 2.07 -0.96
CA VAL A 95 -10.84 2.87 -0.93
C VAL A 95 -10.15 2.64 0.40
N SER A 96 -8.99 1.98 0.37
CA SER A 96 -8.13 1.77 1.52
C SER A 96 -6.92 2.69 1.42
N PHE A 97 -6.60 3.43 2.47
CA PHE A 97 -5.42 4.28 2.49
C PHE A 97 -4.68 4.27 3.83
N SER A 98 -3.37 4.51 3.75
CA SER A 98 -2.47 4.64 4.90
C SER A 98 -1.57 5.85 4.71
N ILE A 99 -1.57 6.74 5.70
CA ILE A 99 -0.78 7.97 5.70
C ILE A 99 0.27 7.89 6.81
N ASN A 100 1.50 8.27 6.50
CA ASN A 100 2.55 8.46 7.51
C ASN A 100 2.99 9.92 7.48
N MET A 101 3.00 10.53 8.66
CA MET A 101 3.37 11.92 8.87
C MET A 101 4.58 12.00 9.79
N GLU A 102 5.42 13.00 9.58
CA GLU A 102 6.50 13.38 10.49
C GLU A 102 6.34 14.82 10.98
N ALA A 103 6.64 15.06 12.25
CA ALA A 103 6.66 16.39 12.84
C ALA A 103 7.91 17.15 12.40
N LYS A 104 7.78 18.41 11.92
CA LYS A 104 8.98 19.24 11.71
C LYS A 104 9.60 19.77 13.01
N GLN A 105 8.84 19.76 14.10
CA GLN A 105 9.25 20.28 15.40
C GLN A 105 8.73 19.34 16.51
N PRO A 106 9.28 19.37 17.73
CA PRO A 106 8.68 18.67 18.87
C PRO A 106 7.26 19.19 19.08
N ILE A 107 6.28 18.29 19.13
CA ILE A 107 4.86 18.67 19.28
C ILE A 107 4.37 18.19 20.63
N ASP A 108 3.63 19.08 21.27
CA ASP A 108 3.00 18.95 22.59
C ASP A 108 1.91 17.86 22.61
N ASP A 109 1.25 17.63 23.76
CA ASP A 109 0.26 16.56 24.00
C ASP A 109 -0.92 16.46 22.98
N ASP A 110 -1.10 17.43 22.06
CA ASP A 110 -2.19 17.50 21.08
C ASP A 110 -1.96 16.70 19.77
N ARG A 111 -0.89 15.89 19.67
CA ARG A 111 -0.54 15.14 18.43
C ARG A 111 -1.67 14.25 17.93
N VAL A 112 -2.33 13.53 18.83
CA VAL A 112 -3.42 12.59 18.49
C VAL A 112 -4.64 13.33 17.95
N GLU A 113 -5.01 14.46 18.57
CA GLU A 113 -6.15 15.27 18.14
C GLU A 113 -5.89 15.89 16.77
N PHE A 114 -4.68 16.38 16.53
CA PHE A 114 -4.28 16.84 15.21
C PHE A 114 -4.32 15.70 14.17
N ALA A 115 -3.82 14.52 14.56
CA ALA A 115 -3.84 13.37 13.68
C ALA A 115 -5.28 12.97 13.29
N ARG A 116 -6.20 13.02 14.26
CA ARG A 116 -7.64 12.82 14.07
C ARG A 116 -8.22 13.77 13.03
N LYS A 117 -7.91 15.07 13.13
CA LYS A 117 -8.37 16.10 12.19
C LYS A 117 -7.87 15.89 10.77
N LEU A 118 -6.59 15.53 10.59
CA LEU A 118 -6.04 15.25 9.26
C LEU A 118 -6.64 13.98 8.65
N LEU A 119 -6.80 12.92 9.45
CA LEU A 119 -7.46 11.71 8.97
C LEU A 119 -8.91 11.98 8.57
N GLU A 120 -9.64 12.78 9.35
CA GLU A 120 -11.00 13.21 9.01
C GLU A 120 -11.04 14.00 7.69
N ALA A 121 -10.10 14.92 7.48
CA ALA A 121 -9.98 15.66 6.22
C ALA A 121 -9.72 14.74 5.03
N ALA A 122 -8.83 13.75 5.18
CA ALA A 122 -8.56 12.75 4.14
C ALA A 122 -9.78 11.86 3.86
N VAL A 123 -10.50 11.40 4.88
CA VAL A 123 -11.76 10.65 4.70
C VAL A 123 -12.78 11.49 3.94
N ARG A 124 -12.91 12.77 4.28
CA ARG A 124 -13.83 13.70 3.62
C ARG A 124 -13.46 13.93 2.16
N SER A 125 -12.17 14.08 1.83
CA SER A 125 -11.74 14.25 0.44
C SER A 125 -11.99 13.00 -0.38
N VAL A 126 -11.73 11.81 0.17
CA VAL A 126 -12.07 10.52 -0.44
C VAL A 126 -13.58 10.41 -0.67
N TRP A 127 -14.43 10.72 0.30
CA TRP A 127 -15.89 10.64 0.12
C TRP A 127 -16.44 11.67 -0.88
N LYS A 128 -15.84 12.86 -0.94
CA LYS A 128 -16.22 13.93 -1.86
C LYS A 128 -15.43 13.91 -3.17
N ASN A 129 -14.81 12.77 -3.51
CA ASN A 129 -14.10 12.61 -4.77
C ASN A 129 -15.05 12.78 -5.98
N PRO A 130 -14.55 13.28 -7.12
CA PRO A 130 -15.35 13.47 -8.33
C PRO A 130 -15.41 12.22 -9.23
N GLU A 131 -14.81 11.10 -8.84
CA GLU A 131 -14.61 9.96 -9.75
C GLU A 131 -15.61 8.83 -9.56
N ILE A 132 -15.82 8.38 -8.32
CA ILE A 132 -16.60 7.19 -7.99
C ILE A 132 -17.31 7.32 -6.64
N ALA A 133 -18.58 6.94 -6.61
CA ALA A 133 -19.36 6.70 -5.39
C ALA A 133 -20.58 5.82 -5.75
N PRO A 134 -21.20 5.12 -4.78
CA PRO A 134 -20.81 5.01 -3.38
C PRO A 134 -19.54 4.18 -3.17
N ILE A 135 -18.72 4.57 -2.20
CA ILE A 135 -17.49 3.86 -1.81
C ILE A 135 -17.48 3.57 -0.31
N GLY A 136 -17.00 2.39 0.07
CA GLY A 136 -16.55 2.18 1.45
C GLY A 136 -15.14 2.73 1.63
N ILE A 137 -14.81 3.15 2.85
CA ILE A 137 -13.52 3.78 3.17
C ILE A 137 -12.85 3.09 4.35
N GLN A 138 -11.57 2.78 4.19
CA GLN A 138 -10.69 2.35 5.27
C GLN A 138 -9.48 3.28 5.31
N GLY A 139 -9.38 4.08 6.36
CA GLY A 139 -8.28 5.02 6.56
C GLY A 139 -7.53 4.76 7.85
N ARG A 140 -6.21 4.91 7.79
CA ARG A 140 -5.35 5.01 8.97
C ARG A 140 -4.26 6.04 8.74
N MET A 141 -3.80 6.64 9.82
CA MET A 141 -2.66 7.54 9.81
C MET A 141 -1.74 7.23 10.97
N SER A 142 -0.43 7.30 10.73
CA SER A 142 0.57 7.26 11.79
C SER A 142 1.40 8.54 11.82
N VAL A 143 1.85 8.92 13.00
CA VAL A 143 2.67 10.11 13.22
C VAL A 143 3.97 9.72 13.92
N ASN A 144 5.10 10.09 13.32
CA ASN A 144 6.45 9.68 13.74
C ASN A 144 6.59 8.15 13.92
N GLY A 145 5.77 7.36 13.23
CA GLY A 145 5.75 5.89 13.33
C GLY A 145 5.13 5.32 14.61
N GLU A 146 4.56 6.15 15.50
CA GLU A 146 4.05 5.72 16.81
C GLU A 146 2.54 5.95 16.94
N ASP A 147 2.08 7.21 16.85
CA ASP A 147 0.68 7.54 17.12
C ASP A 147 -0.19 7.14 15.92
N THR A 148 -0.87 6.00 16.03
CA THR A 148 -1.76 5.51 14.97
C THR A 148 -3.20 5.87 15.27
N VAL A 149 -3.82 6.66 14.39
CA VAL A 149 -5.24 7.00 14.39
C VAL A 149 -5.91 6.30 13.21
N ASN A 150 -7.11 5.78 13.41
CA ASN A 150 -7.89 5.05 12.41
C ASN A 150 -9.37 5.47 12.42
N MET A 151 -10.19 4.80 11.61
CA MET A 151 -11.62 5.13 11.47
C MET A 151 -12.40 5.06 12.81
N GLN A 152 -12.07 4.15 13.73
CA GLN A 152 -12.74 4.06 15.03
C GLN A 152 -12.40 5.23 15.93
N ASP A 153 -11.20 5.79 15.81
CA ASP A 153 -10.81 7.01 16.53
C ASP A 153 -11.52 8.27 16.00
N LEU A 154 -12.00 8.23 14.74
CA LEU A 154 -12.95 9.20 14.21
C LEU A 154 -14.40 8.95 14.69
N GLY A 155 -14.61 7.90 15.48
CA GLY A 155 -15.89 7.48 16.02
C GLY A 155 -16.71 6.59 15.09
N TYR A 156 -16.19 6.12 13.96
CA TYR A 156 -16.94 5.20 13.09
C TYR A 156 -17.09 3.81 13.72
N SER A 157 -18.14 3.08 13.35
CA SER A 157 -18.47 1.77 13.92
C SER A 157 -17.43 0.68 13.60
N ALA A 158 -16.70 0.82 12.50
CA ALA A 158 -15.73 -0.17 12.01
C ALA A 158 -14.52 0.49 11.35
N LEU A 159 -13.44 -0.29 11.20
CA LEU A 159 -12.24 0.13 10.45
C LEU A 159 -12.51 0.32 8.95
N GLN A 160 -13.44 -0.46 8.41
CA GLN A 160 -13.94 -0.34 7.05
C GLN A 160 -15.35 0.24 7.11
N VAL A 161 -15.45 1.53 6.86
CA VAL A 161 -16.69 2.28 6.99
C VAL A 161 -17.52 2.10 5.74
N ARG A 162 -18.81 1.83 5.93
CA ARG A 162 -19.74 1.61 4.83
C ARG A 162 -20.32 2.94 4.32
N PRO A 163 -20.80 2.99 3.06
CA PRO A 163 -21.38 4.20 2.49
C PRO A 163 -22.51 4.80 3.32
N GLU A 164 -23.31 3.98 4.02
CA GLU A 164 -24.46 4.44 4.81
C GLU A 164 -24.02 5.28 6.01
N GLU A 165 -22.98 4.83 6.73
CA GLU A 165 -22.44 5.58 7.86
C GLU A 165 -21.70 6.85 7.41
N LEU A 166 -21.03 6.80 6.25
CA LEU A 166 -20.43 7.99 5.63
C LEU A 166 -21.50 9.01 5.23
N PHE A 167 -22.65 8.55 4.74
CA PHE A 167 -23.80 9.41 4.42
C PHE A 167 -24.31 10.16 5.65
N GLU A 168 -24.53 9.44 6.76
CA GLU A 168 -25.07 10.03 7.99
C GLU A 168 -24.22 11.19 8.50
N ARG A 169 -22.89 11.10 8.31
CA ARG A 169 -21.95 12.12 8.79
C ARG A 169 -21.60 13.19 7.77
N LEU A 170 -21.43 12.80 6.51
CA LEU A 170 -20.86 13.65 5.46
C LEU A 170 -21.87 14.04 4.38
N GLY A 171 -23.10 13.52 4.45
CA GLY A 171 -24.14 13.67 3.44
C GLY A 171 -23.82 12.92 2.14
N ALA A 172 -24.60 13.19 1.09
CA ALA A 172 -24.43 12.57 -0.22
C ALA A 172 -22.99 12.77 -0.79
N PRO A 173 -22.43 11.79 -1.52
CA PRO A 173 -21.13 11.94 -2.18
C PRO A 173 -21.18 13.07 -3.21
N ALA A 174 -20.00 13.59 -3.60
CA ALA A 174 -19.96 14.75 -4.51
C ALA A 174 -20.46 14.44 -5.93
N ILE A 175 -20.16 13.23 -6.42
CA ILE A 175 -20.51 12.75 -7.77
C ILE A 175 -22.01 12.51 -7.95
N ASP A 176 -22.72 12.15 -6.88
CA ASP A 176 -24.17 11.96 -6.89
C ASP A 176 -24.78 12.58 -5.63
N ARG A 177 -25.27 13.82 -5.78
CA ARG A 177 -25.92 14.57 -4.69
C ARG A 177 -27.30 14.02 -4.32
N GLY A 178 -27.92 13.23 -5.20
CA GLY A 178 -29.21 12.60 -4.97
C GLY A 178 -29.10 11.22 -4.33
N TRP A 179 -27.88 10.68 -4.21
CA TRP A 179 -27.66 9.36 -3.62
C TRP A 179 -28.07 9.34 -2.14
N THR A 180 -28.85 8.31 -1.79
CA THR A 180 -29.23 7.98 -0.42
C THR A 180 -28.97 6.49 -0.17
N PRO A 181 -28.69 6.09 1.08
CA PRO A 181 -28.71 4.69 1.50
C PRO A 181 -30.02 4.00 1.10
N ALA A 182 -29.94 2.72 0.76
CA ALA A 182 -31.10 1.88 0.46
C ALA A 182 -31.77 1.36 1.75
#